data_AF-A0A2W0A5S4-F1
#
_entry.id   AF-A0A2W0A5S4-F1
#
_cell.length_a   1.000
_cell.length_b   1.000
_cell.length_c   1.000
_cell.angle_alpha   90.00
_cell.angle_beta   90.00
_cell.angle_gamma   90.00
#
_symmetry.space_group_name_H-M   'P 1'
#
loop_
_entity.id
_entity.type
_entity.pdbx_description
1 polymer ?
#
loop_
_entity_poly.entity_id
_entity_poly.type
_entity_poly.pdbx_seq_one_letter_code
_entity_poly.pdbx_strand_id
1 'polypeptide(L)'
;MTTTQKILRMLLLSACALVAATGFAQLQNDQIALSGSLLDNGSNGKFTKIAPHAHLRNGQAHARQGVPSIDSLLNWNDHYFAPGYLDNGTPDGVFNSLWYTNMVGNPPNNHGTTYINAPVVPVDIDLRNFDGTPRVLNGKRLYLAAAPFVPYVLASPVFQNSMYSSSSIPTQFTDAVQRAEYYSKAKDDWHTILVPSVKTTRVMTLIRGTYLFGLDTDGNLAYVFVVDPNLFVNKLFPAVASDTTTPVGAAENAGEVTTKDISTFLFPNTFLGNPNVRGQCCILGFHTYDFEPGDDSNGNVEKRYIANYSSWISPGLFGAGFTDITAHSHEIAESFNDPFVVSDGVRNLTPWWLSPNGNCQNDLEDGDVVEGLPNATYPVTLPVTVNMTTSLFTFHPQNEALLQWFQEGSSDAIDHAYSYPNEGILTSPTKVQKPHCK
;
A
#
# COMPACT_ATOMS: atom_id res chain seq x y z
N MET A 1 27.32 -30.07 -72.51
CA MET A 1 26.58 -28.81 -72.33
C MET A 1 27.27 -27.99 -71.25
N THR A 2 27.45 -26.71 -71.51
CA THR A 2 28.64 -25.93 -71.16
C THR A 2 28.49 -25.06 -69.91
N THR A 3 29.64 -24.75 -69.33
CA THR A 3 29.92 -24.04 -68.06
C THR A 3 29.28 -22.65 -67.93
N THR A 4 28.69 -22.13 -69.00
CA THR A 4 28.10 -20.78 -69.08
C THR A 4 26.66 -20.70 -68.57
N GLN A 5 25.96 -21.82 -68.37
CA GLN A 5 24.58 -21.84 -67.82
C GLN A 5 24.49 -21.91 -66.29
N LYS A 6 25.62 -22.13 -65.59
CA LYS A 6 25.65 -22.16 -64.11
C LYS A 6 25.86 -20.79 -63.45
N ILE A 7 26.40 -19.82 -64.19
CA ILE A 7 26.72 -18.49 -63.64
C ILE A 7 25.46 -17.59 -63.55
N LEU A 8 24.43 -17.82 -64.38
CA LEU A 8 23.21 -17.00 -64.37
C LEU A 8 22.21 -17.39 -63.26
N ARG A 9 22.35 -18.57 -62.63
CA ARG A 9 21.54 -18.95 -61.45
C ARG A 9 22.15 -18.50 -60.11
N MET A 10 23.44 -18.15 -60.07
CA MET A 10 24.08 -17.63 -58.85
C MET A 10 23.89 -16.12 -58.66
N LEU A 11 23.59 -15.37 -59.72
CA LEU A 11 23.41 -13.91 -59.64
C LEU A 11 21.96 -13.45 -59.38
N LEU A 12 20.96 -14.33 -59.49
CA LEU A 12 19.57 -14.03 -59.12
C LEU A 12 19.15 -14.53 -57.72
N LEU A 13 20.03 -15.22 -57.00
CA LEU A 13 19.82 -15.60 -55.59
C LEU A 13 20.56 -14.70 -54.59
N SER A 14 21.32 -13.69 -55.08
CA SER A 14 22.03 -12.71 -54.24
C SER A 14 21.38 -11.31 -54.18
N ALA A 15 20.14 -11.15 -54.69
CA ALA A 15 19.43 -9.87 -54.70
C ALA A 15 18.12 -9.85 -53.88
N CYS A 16 17.85 -10.88 -53.07
CA CYS A 16 16.68 -10.92 -52.16
C CYS A 16 17.07 -11.18 -50.69
N ALA A 17 18.31 -10.89 -50.29
CA ALA A 17 18.77 -11.03 -48.90
C ALA A 17 19.33 -9.71 -48.32
N LEU A 18 18.83 -8.57 -48.79
CA LEU A 18 18.97 -7.31 -48.08
C LEU A 18 17.58 -6.74 -47.80
N VAL A 19 17.40 -6.33 -46.54
CA VAL A 19 16.25 -5.61 -45.97
C VAL A 19 15.07 -6.48 -45.53
N ALA A 20 15.25 -7.19 -44.41
CA ALA A 20 14.25 -7.26 -43.33
C ALA A 20 14.89 -7.83 -42.03
N ALA A 21 16.09 -7.36 -41.68
CA ALA A 21 16.52 -7.42 -40.28
C ALA A 21 15.92 -6.19 -39.59
N THR A 22 14.60 -6.17 -39.40
CA THR A 22 14.04 -5.39 -38.30
C THR A 22 14.63 -6.00 -37.05
N GLY A 23 15.65 -5.35 -36.49
CA GLY A 23 16.21 -5.72 -35.20
C GLY A 23 15.11 -5.64 -34.17
N PHE A 24 14.45 -6.76 -33.90
CA PHE A 24 13.78 -6.94 -32.63
C PHE A 24 14.92 -6.92 -31.61
N ALA A 25 15.11 -5.77 -30.95
CA ALA A 25 16.01 -5.67 -29.82
C ALA A 25 15.60 -6.77 -28.84
N GLN A 26 16.47 -7.77 -28.67
CA GLN A 26 16.21 -8.86 -27.75
C GLN A 26 16.12 -8.24 -26.35
N LEU A 27 14.95 -8.36 -25.71
CA LEU A 27 14.76 -7.90 -24.34
C LEU A 27 15.86 -8.50 -23.46
N GLN A 28 16.41 -7.70 -22.55
CA GLN A 28 17.31 -8.24 -21.54
C GLN A 28 16.55 -9.20 -20.63
N ASN A 29 17.24 -10.20 -20.04
CA ASN A 29 16.60 -11.23 -19.22
C ASN A 29 15.82 -10.69 -17.99
N ASP A 30 16.10 -9.46 -17.60
CA ASP A 30 15.47 -8.74 -16.49
C ASP A 30 14.60 -7.56 -16.94
N GLN A 31 14.40 -7.41 -18.25
CA GLN A 31 13.44 -6.47 -18.84
C GLN A 31 12.13 -7.20 -19.15
N ILE A 32 11.03 -6.67 -18.64
CA ILE A 32 9.67 -7.14 -18.93
C ILE A 32 9.04 -6.16 -19.94
N ALA A 33 8.32 -6.69 -20.93
CA ALA A 33 7.55 -5.85 -21.85
C ALA A 33 6.41 -5.16 -21.10
N LEU A 34 6.08 -3.92 -21.48
CA LEU A 34 4.89 -3.24 -20.94
C LEU A 34 3.59 -3.97 -21.31
N SER A 35 3.57 -4.66 -22.46
CA SER A 35 2.47 -5.49 -22.90
C SER A 35 2.77 -6.97 -22.66
N GLY A 36 1.98 -7.64 -21.82
CA GLY A 36 1.69 -9.06 -22.05
C GLY A 36 2.30 -10.14 -21.15
N SER A 37 2.81 -9.91 -19.93
CA SER A 37 3.06 -11.09 -19.07
C SER A 37 3.00 -10.94 -17.54
N LEU A 38 3.33 -9.78 -16.94
CA LEU A 38 3.19 -9.61 -15.48
C LEU A 38 1.83 -9.01 -15.08
N LEU A 39 1.22 -8.21 -15.97
CA LEU A 39 0.11 -7.29 -15.66
C LEU A 39 -1.16 -7.49 -16.50
N ASP A 40 -1.12 -8.32 -17.55
CA ASP A 40 -2.25 -8.54 -18.45
C ASP A 40 -3.06 -9.81 -18.07
N ASN A 41 -4.35 -9.59 -17.80
CA ASN A 41 -5.45 -10.58 -17.71
C ASN A 41 -5.41 -11.60 -16.55
N GLY A 42 -4.95 -11.19 -15.36
CA GLY A 42 -5.18 -12.00 -14.15
C GLY A 42 -4.32 -11.70 -12.93
N SER A 43 -3.41 -10.73 -13.00
CA SER A 43 -2.71 -10.21 -11.82
C SER A 43 -3.64 -9.23 -11.09
N ASN A 44 -4.22 -9.68 -9.99
CA ASN A 44 -4.85 -8.76 -9.04
C ASN A 44 -3.72 -8.13 -8.24
N GLY A 45 -3.59 -6.80 -8.30
CA GLY A 45 -2.80 -6.08 -7.31
C GLY A 45 -3.26 -6.53 -5.92
N LYS A 46 -2.30 -6.79 -5.06
CA LYS A 46 -2.52 -7.14 -3.67
C LYS A 46 -1.83 -6.09 -2.82
N PHE A 47 -2.35 -5.88 -1.65
CA PHE A 47 -1.71 -5.25 -0.54
C PHE A 47 -1.28 -6.39 0.39
N THR A 48 -0.43 -6.08 1.35
CA THR A 48 0.01 -7.09 2.31
C THR A 48 0.30 -6.41 3.60
N LYS A 49 -0.04 -7.07 4.68
CA LYS A 49 0.58 -6.80 5.97
C LYS A 49 2.05 -7.18 5.92
N ILE A 50 2.91 -6.33 6.48
CA ILE A 50 4.28 -6.71 6.83
C ILE A 50 4.41 -6.58 8.34
N ALA A 51 4.73 -7.70 8.99
CA ALA A 51 5.04 -7.71 10.41
C ALA A 51 6.12 -6.67 10.71
N PRO A 52 6.02 -5.94 11.85
CA PRO A 52 7.02 -4.96 12.20
C PRO A 52 8.38 -5.65 12.25
N HIS A 53 9.41 -4.96 11.81
CA HIS A 53 10.77 -5.50 11.81
C HIS A 53 11.06 -6.00 13.25
N ALA A 54 11.51 -7.25 13.42
CA ALA A 54 11.93 -7.88 14.69
C ALA A 54 11.16 -7.55 16.01
N HIS A 55 9.91 -8.03 16.20
CA HIS A 55 9.16 -7.74 17.44
C HIS A 55 9.23 -8.84 18.54
N LEU A 56 9.30 -8.39 19.80
CA LEU A 56 9.11 -9.18 21.03
C LEU A 56 7.74 -8.84 21.66
N ARG A 57 6.99 -9.87 22.08
CA ARG A 57 5.62 -9.72 22.62
C ARG A 57 5.57 -8.79 23.84
N ASN A 58 4.87 -7.66 23.74
CA ASN A 58 4.50 -6.83 24.88
C ASN A 58 3.06 -7.11 25.32
N GLY A 59 2.85 -7.20 26.64
CA GLY A 59 1.64 -7.72 27.28
C GLY A 59 0.42 -6.80 27.25
N GLN A 60 -0.74 -7.41 27.50
CA GLN A 60 -2.06 -6.79 27.52
C GLN A 60 -2.24 -5.80 28.68
N ALA A 61 -2.69 -4.58 28.37
CA ALA A 61 -3.29 -3.69 29.36
C ALA A 61 -4.50 -2.97 28.75
N HIS A 62 -5.64 -3.04 29.44
CA HIS A 62 -6.92 -2.43 29.05
C HIS A 62 -6.93 -0.93 29.39
N ALA A 63 -6.29 -0.09 28.58
CA ALA A 63 -6.48 1.35 28.65
C ALA A 63 -7.51 1.78 27.60
N ARG A 64 -8.38 2.75 27.92
CA ARG A 64 -9.32 3.32 26.92
C ARG A 64 -8.61 4.25 25.93
N GLN A 65 -7.44 4.75 26.30
CA GLN A 65 -6.55 5.59 25.50
C GLN A 65 -5.24 4.86 25.28
N GLY A 66 -4.78 4.74 24.04
CA GLY A 66 -3.44 4.23 23.77
C GLY A 66 -3.28 2.71 23.92
N VAL A 67 -2.30 2.15 23.20
CA VAL A 67 -1.57 0.98 23.70
C VAL A 67 -0.67 1.46 24.86
N PRO A 68 -0.73 0.84 26.05
CA PRO A 68 0.12 1.27 27.17
C PRO A 68 1.61 1.05 26.91
N SER A 69 2.44 1.91 27.51
CA SER A 69 3.91 1.78 27.52
C SER A 69 4.59 1.83 26.14
N ILE A 70 3.99 2.55 25.19
CA ILE A 70 4.63 2.90 23.92
C ILE A 70 4.57 4.41 23.69
N ASP A 71 5.55 4.92 22.94
CA ASP A 71 5.57 6.26 22.39
C ASP A 71 5.15 6.19 20.92
N SER A 72 3.90 6.56 20.66
CA SER A 72 3.33 6.61 19.32
C SER A 72 2.26 7.70 19.20
N LEU A 73 1.60 7.79 18.05
CA LEU A 73 0.55 8.75 17.76
C LEU A 73 -0.67 8.56 18.66
N LEU A 74 -1.57 9.53 18.64
CA LEU A 74 -2.82 9.43 19.39
C LEU A 74 -3.70 8.32 18.82
N ASN A 75 -4.02 7.34 19.65
CA ASN A 75 -4.89 6.22 19.32
C ASN A 75 -5.78 5.86 20.51
N TRP A 76 -6.82 5.06 20.25
CA TRP A 76 -7.81 4.68 21.25
C TRP A 76 -8.21 3.21 21.10
N ASN A 77 -8.63 2.59 22.20
CA ASN A 77 -9.08 1.19 22.19
C ASN A 77 -10.61 1.10 22.27
N ASP A 78 -11.20 0.17 21.52
CA ASP A 78 -12.57 -0.33 21.72
C ASP A 78 -12.59 -1.85 21.82
N HIS A 79 -13.79 -2.40 21.87
CA HIS A 79 -14.06 -3.80 21.65
C HIS A 79 -15.41 -4.00 20.95
N TYR A 80 -15.57 -5.17 20.35
CA TYR A 80 -16.84 -5.63 19.81
C TYR A 80 -17.04 -7.11 20.11
N PHE A 81 -18.30 -7.54 20.00
CA PHE A 81 -18.67 -8.93 20.17
C PHE A 81 -19.04 -9.55 18.83
N ALA A 82 -18.33 -10.60 18.45
CA ALA A 82 -18.59 -11.38 17.25
C ALA A 82 -18.13 -12.83 17.52
N PRO A 83 -18.91 -13.86 17.15
CA PRO A 83 -18.40 -15.22 17.24
C PRO A 83 -17.16 -15.38 16.35
N GLY A 84 -16.25 -16.27 16.71
CA GLY A 84 -15.07 -16.56 15.90
C GLY A 84 -14.10 -17.49 16.60
N TYR A 85 -12.94 -17.71 15.99
CA TYR A 85 -11.93 -18.65 16.50
C TYR A 85 -10.54 -17.99 16.51
N LEU A 86 -9.78 -18.21 17.57
CA LEU A 86 -8.35 -17.93 17.64
C LEU A 86 -7.57 -19.17 17.22
N ASP A 87 -6.43 -18.98 16.54
CA ASP A 87 -5.51 -20.08 16.27
C ASP A 87 -4.77 -20.50 17.56
N ASN A 88 -4.81 -21.79 17.85
CA ASN A 88 -4.09 -22.43 18.96
C ASN A 88 -3.18 -23.58 18.48
N GLY A 89 -2.89 -23.65 17.18
CA GLY A 89 -2.17 -24.75 16.54
C GLY A 89 -3.03 -25.98 16.25
N THR A 90 -4.35 -25.90 16.43
CA THR A 90 -5.29 -26.97 16.05
C THR A 90 -6.25 -26.50 14.95
N PRO A 91 -6.73 -27.41 14.07
CA PRO A 91 -7.66 -27.04 13.00
C PRO A 91 -8.98 -26.41 13.49
N ASP A 92 -9.39 -26.71 14.72
CA ASP A 92 -10.64 -26.21 15.28
C ASP A 92 -10.49 -24.85 16.00
N GLY A 93 -9.27 -24.44 16.31
CA GLY A 93 -8.99 -23.22 17.08
C GLY A 93 -9.58 -23.22 18.49
N VAL A 94 -9.64 -22.04 19.10
CA VAL A 94 -10.37 -21.77 20.35
C VAL A 94 -11.44 -20.75 20.06
N PHE A 95 -12.69 -21.07 20.41
CA PHE A 95 -13.79 -20.11 20.27
C PHE A 95 -13.50 -18.83 21.06
N ASN A 96 -13.67 -17.69 20.40
CA ASN A 96 -13.61 -16.37 20.98
C ASN A 96 -14.86 -15.59 20.58
N SER A 97 -15.27 -14.65 21.45
CA SER A 97 -16.43 -13.79 21.17
C SER A 97 -16.19 -12.32 21.44
N LEU A 98 -15.01 -11.96 21.96
CA LEU A 98 -14.64 -10.61 22.34
C LEU A 98 -13.36 -10.23 21.60
N TRP A 99 -13.44 -9.19 20.78
CA TRP A 99 -12.36 -8.70 19.95
C TRP A 99 -12.05 -7.26 20.33
N TYR A 100 -10.78 -6.89 20.32
CA TYR A 100 -10.33 -5.57 20.71
C TYR A 100 -9.85 -4.81 19.49
N THR A 101 -10.17 -3.51 19.43
CA THR A 101 -9.63 -2.62 18.39
C THR A 101 -8.68 -1.61 19.02
N ASN A 102 -7.76 -1.09 18.20
CA ASN A 102 -6.94 0.06 18.47
C ASN A 102 -6.84 0.89 17.20
N MET A 103 -7.33 2.12 17.24
CA MET A 103 -7.47 2.93 16.04
C MET A 103 -6.88 4.32 16.24
N VAL A 104 -6.44 4.92 15.13
CA VAL A 104 -5.89 6.28 15.10
C VAL A 104 -6.96 7.28 15.52
N GLY A 105 -6.55 8.29 16.29
CA GLY A 105 -7.38 9.43 16.67
C GLY A 105 -7.93 9.38 18.10
N ASN A 106 -8.93 10.22 18.34
CA ASN A 106 -9.72 10.21 19.58
C ASN A 106 -10.94 9.28 19.45
N PRO A 107 -11.48 8.75 20.56
CA PRO A 107 -12.72 7.98 20.53
C PRO A 107 -13.89 8.72 19.84
N PRO A 108 -14.74 8.03 19.06
CA PRO A 108 -15.83 8.64 18.28
C PRO A 108 -16.88 9.37 19.10
N ASN A 109 -17.05 8.98 20.37
CA ASN A 109 -17.99 9.65 21.26
C ASN A 109 -17.47 10.97 21.85
N ASN A 110 -16.22 11.35 21.56
CA ASN A 110 -15.67 12.66 21.88
C ASN A 110 -16.03 13.67 20.79
N HIS A 111 -16.01 14.95 21.15
CA HIS A 111 -16.17 16.07 20.23
C HIS A 111 -14.82 16.49 19.63
N GLY A 112 -14.89 17.24 18.53
CA GLY A 112 -13.76 17.94 17.93
C GLY A 112 -12.89 17.12 16.97
N THR A 113 -11.89 17.82 16.43
CA THR A 113 -11.00 17.30 15.39
C THR A 113 -9.64 16.95 15.96
N THR A 114 -9.19 15.73 15.70
CA THR A 114 -7.81 15.28 15.87
C THR A 114 -7.03 15.59 14.61
N TYR A 115 -5.87 16.23 14.74
CA TYR A 115 -4.95 16.44 13.63
C TYR A 115 -3.75 15.52 13.77
N ILE A 116 -3.45 14.75 12.74
CA ILE A 116 -2.30 13.85 12.67
C ILE A 116 -1.38 14.38 11.56
N ASN A 117 -0.12 14.60 11.90
CA ASN A 117 0.88 14.95 10.90
C ASN A 117 1.09 13.77 9.94
N ALA A 118 1.15 14.06 8.64
CA ALA A 118 1.25 13.04 7.59
C ALA A 118 2.40 13.34 6.62
N PRO A 119 3.66 13.20 7.06
CA PRO A 119 4.81 13.49 6.21
C PRO A 119 4.84 12.53 5.01
N VAL A 120 5.05 13.08 3.82
CA VAL A 120 5.24 12.34 2.56
C VAL A 120 6.71 12.43 2.21
N VAL A 121 7.42 11.31 2.31
CA VAL A 121 8.82 11.14 1.94
C VAL A 121 8.87 10.52 0.54
N PRO A 122 9.20 11.27 -0.53
CA PRO A 122 9.34 10.69 -1.86
C PRO A 122 10.56 9.78 -1.90
N VAL A 123 10.45 8.58 -2.48
CA VAL A 123 11.56 7.65 -2.62
C VAL A 123 11.82 7.33 -4.09
N ASP A 124 12.93 7.82 -4.61
CA ASP A 124 13.38 7.52 -5.97
C ASP A 124 14.04 6.14 -6.04
N ILE A 125 13.86 5.44 -7.16
CA ILE A 125 14.51 4.15 -7.41
C ILE A 125 15.70 4.32 -8.34
N ASP A 126 16.86 3.82 -7.91
CA ASP A 126 18.09 3.84 -8.67
C ASP A 126 18.58 2.42 -8.98
N LEU A 127 18.43 2.00 -10.24
CA LEU A 127 18.80 0.66 -10.66
C LEU A 127 20.30 0.59 -11.00
N ARG A 128 20.97 -0.42 -10.45
CA ARG A 128 22.41 -0.66 -10.63
C ARG A 128 22.68 -1.99 -11.31
N ASN A 129 23.86 -2.11 -11.92
CA ASN A 129 24.42 -3.36 -12.43
C ASN A 129 24.85 -4.28 -11.27
N PHE A 130 25.27 -5.51 -11.58
CA PHE A 130 25.79 -6.47 -10.60
C PHE A 130 27.00 -5.95 -9.81
N ASP A 131 27.80 -5.08 -10.42
CA ASP A 131 28.97 -4.45 -9.81
C ASP A 131 28.64 -3.14 -9.04
N GLY A 132 27.37 -2.76 -8.96
CA GLY A 132 26.91 -1.53 -8.30
C GLY A 132 27.00 -0.25 -9.14
N THR A 133 27.56 -0.31 -10.35
CA THR A 133 27.60 0.86 -11.25
C THR A 133 26.20 1.25 -11.70
N PRO A 134 25.92 2.55 -11.98
CA PRO A 134 24.63 3.00 -12.50
C PRO A 134 24.23 2.21 -13.75
N ARG A 135 22.99 1.72 -13.78
CA ARG A 135 22.50 1.01 -14.95
C ARG A 135 22.05 1.98 -16.03
N VAL A 136 22.55 1.78 -17.24
CA VAL A 136 22.23 2.61 -18.42
C VAL A 136 21.83 1.70 -19.57
N LEU A 137 20.72 2.04 -20.22
CA LEU A 137 20.23 1.35 -21.41
C LEU A 137 19.87 2.38 -22.47
N ASN A 138 20.33 2.19 -23.71
CA ASN A 138 20.12 3.14 -24.82
C ASN A 138 20.52 4.59 -24.47
N GLY A 139 21.59 4.76 -23.68
CA GLY A 139 22.08 6.07 -23.24
C GLY A 139 21.26 6.71 -22.10
N LYS A 140 20.22 6.04 -21.59
CA LYS A 140 19.38 6.52 -20.49
C LYS A 140 19.67 5.77 -19.21
N ARG A 141 19.87 6.50 -18.10
CA ARG A 141 19.99 5.90 -16.78
C ARG A 141 18.64 5.30 -16.38
N LEU A 142 18.67 4.08 -15.84
CA LEU A 142 17.49 3.46 -15.27
C LEU A 142 17.27 3.99 -13.85
N TYR A 143 16.61 5.14 -13.79
CA TYR A 143 16.29 5.87 -12.58
C TYR A 143 14.83 6.30 -12.64
N LEU A 144 14.08 6.06 -11.58
CA LEU A 144 12.65 6.36 -11.52
C LEU A 144 12.40 7.31 -10.36
N ALA A 145 11.96 8.53 -10.68
CA ALA A 145 11.74 9.59 -9.70
C ALA A 145 10.29 9.58 -9.19
N ALA A 146 10.10 9.78 -7.89
CA ALA A 146 8.81 9.95 -7.23
C ALA A 146 8.24 11.36 -7.41
N ALA A 147 9.12 12.36 -7.60
CA ALA A 147 8.76 13.77 -7.65
C ALA A 147 7.58 14.13 -8.59
N PRO A 148 7.43 13.54 -9.80
CA PRO A 148 6.30 13.83 -10.67
C PRO A 148 4.92 13.51 -10.08
N PHE A 149 4.85 12.58 -9.12
CA PHE A 149 3.60 12.09 -8.54
C PHE A 149 3.21 12.82 -7.25
N VAL A 150 4.17 13.47 -6.59
CA VAL A 150 3.95 14.19 -5.31
C VAL A 150 2.80 15.20 -5.39
N PRO A 151 2.71 16.09 -6.40
CA PRO A 151 1.59 17.06 -6.47
C PRO A 151 0.22 16.40 -6.55
N TYR A 152 0.12 15.24 -7.22
CA TYR A 152 -1.13 14.49 -7.34
C TYR A 152 -1.49 13.84 -6.01
N VAL A 153 -0.53 13.20 -5.34
CA VAL A 153 -0.74 12.61 -4.01
C VAL A 153 -1.21 13.66 -3.01
N LEU A 154 -0.58 14.83 -2.96
CA LEU A 154 -0.98 15.93 -2.07
C LEU A 154 -2.36 16.51 -2.38
N ALA A 155 -2.76 16.51 -3.66
CA ALA A 155 -4.05 17.02 -4.12
C ALA A 155 -5.18 15.95 -4.06
N SER A 156 -4.84 14.72 -3.68
CA SER A 156 -5.75 13.59 -3.63
C SER A 156 -6.74 13.69 -2.45
N PRO A 157 -7.87 12.96 -2.47
CA PRO A 157 -8.82 12.98 -1.37
C PRO A 157 -8.28 12.40 -0.06
N VAL A 158 -7.12 11.72 -0.07
CA VAL A 158 -6.43 11.30 1.17
C VAL A 158 -6.04 12.51 2.00
N PHE A 159 -5.66 13.62 1.35
CA PHE A 159 -5.20 14.84 2.03
C PHE A 159 -6.07 16.07 1.78
N GLN A 160 -6.87 16.08 0.72
CA GLN A 160 -7.77 17.18 0.40
C GLN A 160 -9.21 16.80 0.74
N ASN A 161 -9.99 17.80 1.15
CA ASN A 161 -11.37 17.58 1.49
C ASN A 161 -12.23 17.38 0.24
N SER A 162 -13.11 16.39 0.29
CA SER A 162 -14.16 16.12 -0.69
C SER A 162 -15.49 15.86 0.03
N MET A 163 -16.59 15.88 -0.71
CA MET A 163 -17.91 15.53 -0.18
C MET A 163 -18.05 14.02 -0.05
N TYR A 164 -18.49 13.58 1.13
CA TYR A 164 -18.78 12.19 1.46
C TYR A 164 -20.09 12.13 2.26
N SER A 165 -20.88 11.07 2.11
CA SER A 165 -22.16 10.90 2.82
C SER A 165 -22.01 10.76 4.33
N SER A 166 -20.85 10.33 4.84
CA SER A 166 -20.58 10.16 6.27
C SER A 166 -20.26 11.45 7.02
N SER A 167 -20.20 12.59 6.33
CA SER A 167 -20.01 13.90 6.96
C SER A 167 -20.91 14.98 6.35
N SER A 168 -21.35 15.90 7.19
CA SER A 168 -22.11 17.08 6.76
C SER A 168 -21.23 18.17 6.14
N ILE A 169 -19.91 18.06 6.30
CA ILE A 169 -18.91 18.97 5.75
C ILE A 169 -17.89 18.21 4.89
N PRO A 170 -17.26 18.86 3.88
CA PRO A 170 -16.19 18.24 3.14
C PRO A 170 -15.06 17.76 4.06
N THR A 171 -14.60 16.52 3.88
CA THR A 171 -13.55 15.90 4.69
C THR A 171 -12.63 15.00 3.84
N GLN A 172 -11.58 14.46 4.44
CA GLN A 172 -10.64 13.54 3.79
C GLN A 172 -11.22 12.13 3.68
N PHE A 173 -10.71 11.36 2.72
CA PHE A 173 -11.17 10.01 2.42
C PHE A 173 -11.18 9.10 3.66
N THR A 174 -10.05 8.99 4.37
CA THR A 174 -9.93 8.08 5.52
C THR A 174 -10.76 8.53 6.72
N ASP A 175 -10.88 9.85 6.94
CA ASP A 175 -11.82 10.40 7.92
C ASP A 175 -13.26 10.01 7.57
N ALA A 176 -13.64 10.09 6.29
CA ALA A 176 -14.96 9.67 5.84
C ALA A 176 -15.23 8.18 6.07
N VAL A 177 -14.23 7.31 5.87
CA VAL A 177 -14.31 5.87 6.18
C VAL A 177 -14.51 5.64 7.68
N GLN A 178 -13.68 6.22 8.55
CA GLN A 178 -13.85 6.10 10.01
C GLN A 178 -15.20 6.65 10.49
N ARG A 179 -15.67 7.76 9.91
CA ARG A 179 -16.99 8.31 10.24
C ARG A 179 -18.15 7.43 9.77
N ALA A 180 -18.00 6.74 8.64
CA ALA A 180 -18.96 5.75 8.18
C ALA A 180 -19.00 4.54 9.13
N GLU A 181 -17.82 4.04 9.50
CA GLU A 181 -17.65 2.91 10.42
C GLU A 181 -18.26 3.16 11.79
N TYR A 182 -18.03 4.36 12.33
CA TYR A 182 -18.49 4.74 13.67
C TYR A 182 -19.75 5.60 13.66
N TYR A 183 -20.53 5.58 12.58
CA TYR A 183 -21.65 6.49 12.38
C TYR A 183 -22.64 6.56 13.56
N SER A 184 -22.97 5.42 14.18
CA SER A 184 -23.87 5.35 15.35
C SER A 184 -23.28 5.93 16.65
N LYS A 185 -21.95 6.05 16.74
CA LYS A 185 -21.20 6.48 17.93
C LYS A 185 -20.58 7.87 17.77
N ALA A 186 -20.24 8.26 16.54
CA ALA A 186 -19.51 9.46 16.20
C ALA A 186 -20.32 10.72 16.53
N LYS A 187 -19.68 11.73 17.12
CA LYS A 187 -20.25 13.08 17.16
C LYS A 187 -20.19 13.73 15.78
N ASP A 188 -21.10 14.67 15.53
CA ASP A 188 -21.17 15.39 14.25
C ASP A 188 -19.86 16.10 13.89
N ASP A 189 -19.14 16.59 14.92
CA ASP A 189 -17.87 17.30 14.79
C ASP A 189 -16.63 16.43 15.05
N TRP A 190 -16.80 15.12 15.21
CA TRP A 190 -15.69 14.18 15.43
C TRP A 190 -14.92 13.94 14.13
N HIS A 191 -13.64 14.30 14.10
CA HIS A 191 -12.82 14.12 12.90
C HIS A 191 -11.40 13.67 13.26
N THR A 192 -10.76 12.95 12.35
CA THR A 192 -9.32 12.62 12.38
C THR A 192 -8.71 13.00 11.04
N ILE A 193 -8.01 14.13 11.00
CA ILE A 193 -7.54 14.78 9.76
C ILE A 193 -6.02 14.68 9.65
N LEU A 194 -5.55 14.27 8.47
CA LEU A 194 -4.15 14.23 8.09
C LEU A 194 -3.66 15.60 7.63
N VAL A 195 -2.49 16.00 8.10
CA VAL A 195 -1.83 17.26 7.73
C VAL A 195 -0.57 16.93 6.93
N PRO A 196 -0.62 16.97 5.58
CA PRO A 196 0.49 16.51 4.77
C PRO A 196 1.65 17.51 4.76
N SER A 197 2.88 16.99 4.65
CA SER A 197 4.05 17.81 4.32
C SER A 197 5.06 17.02 3.52
N VAL A 198 5.61 17.61 2.46
CA VAL A 198 6.66 16.96 1.65
C VAL A 198 7.99 17.05 2.38
N LYS A 199 8.68 15.91 2.47
CA LYS A 199 10.01 15.79 3.09
C LYS A 199 11.10 15.60 2.06
N THR A 200 12.33 15.47 2.53
CA THR A 200 13.48 15.28 1.65
C THR A 200 13.33 13.98 0.87
N THR A 201 13.47 14.07 -0.46
CA THR A 201 13.51 12.89 -1.33
C THR A 201 14.65 11.96 -0.92
N ARG A 202 14.32 10.68 -0.76
CA ARG A 202 15.27 9.60 -0.47
C ARG A 202 15.50 8.76 -1.72
N VAL A 203 16.57 7.98 -1.74
CA VAL A 203 16.90 7.11 -2.88
C VAL A 203 17.06 5.68 -2.38
N MET A 204 16.28 4.77 -2.94
CA MET A 204 16.49 3.34 -2.77
C MET A 204 17.30 2.80 -3.96
N THR A 205 18.46 2.22 -3.65
CA THR A 205 19.33 1.62 -4.66
C THR A 205 19.08 0.11 -4.75
N LEU A 206 18.76 -0.37 -5.95
CA LEU A 206 18.52 -1.79 -6.22
C LEU A 206 19.60 -2.37 -7.14
N ILE A 207 20.15 -3.52 -6.77
CA ILE A 207 21.22 -4.20 -7.51
C ILE A 207 20.62 -5.19 -8.52
N ARG A 208 21.19 -5.27 -9.72
CA ARG A 208 20.74 -6.23 -10.74
C ARG A 208 20.66 -7.65 -10.17
N GLY A 209 19.60 -8.37 -10.52
CA GLY A 209 19.26 -9.68 -9.94
C GLY A 209 18.25 -9.61 -8.78
N THR A 210 17.97 -8.40 -8.27
CA THR A 210 16.96 -8.16 -7.21
C THR A 210 15.68 -7.50 -7.75
N TYR A 211 15.66 -7.17 -9.05
CA TYR A 211 14.54 -6.52 -9.70
C TYR A 211 14.37 -7.00 -11.14
N LEU A 212 13.16 -6.79 -11.64
CA LEU A 212 12.81 -6.73 -13.05
C LEU A 212 12.31 -5.30 -13.35
N PHE A 213 12.32 -4.89 -14.61
CA PHE A 213 11.90 -3.54 -14.99
C PHE A 213 11.19 -3.49 -16.34
N GLY A 214 10.33 -2.51 -16.53
CA GLY A 214 9.70 -2.20 -17.82
C GLY A 214 10.10 -0.82 -18.33
N LEU A 215 10.15 -0.67 -19.65
CA LEU A 215 10.44 0.61 -20.30
C LEU A 215 9.24 1.09 -21.12
N ASP A 216 8.96 2.38 -21.07
CA ASP A 216 7.96 3.03 -21.93
C ASP A 216 8.37 2.99 -23.42
N THR A 217 7.49 3.50 -24.29
CA THR A 217 7.73 3.56 -25.74
C THR A 217 8.93 4.42 -26.12
N ASP A 218 9.32 5.37 -25.28
CA ASP A 218 10.49 6.23 -25.47
C ASP A 218 11.76 5.61 -24.89
N GLY A 219 11.68 4.43 -24.27
CA GLY A 219 12.77 3.73 -23.62
C GLY A 219 13.17 4.29 -22.26
N ASN A 220 12.33 5.10 -21.60
CA ASN A 220 12.53 5.48 -20.21
C ASN A 220 12.04 4.37 -19.27
N LEU A 221 12.60 4.30 -18.07
CA LEU A 221 12.12 3.40 -17.02
C LEU A 221 10.68 3.76 -16.66
N ALA A 222 9.76 2.81 -16.83
CA ALA A 222 8.33 3.01 -16.59
C ALA A 222 7.89 2.41 -15.25
N TYR A 223 8.39 1.23 -14.91
CA TYR A 223 8.08 0.55 -13.65
C TYR A 223 9.22 -0.35 -13.20
N VAL A 224 9.23 -0.65 -11.90
CA VAL A 224 10.17 -1.58 -11.26
C VAL A 224 9.38 -2.66 -10.52
N PHE A 225 9.74 -3.92 -10.74
CA PHE A 225 9.21 -5.04 -9.98
C PHE A 225 10.33 -5.65 -9.14
N VAL A 226 10.22 -5.52 -7.81
CA VAL A 226 11.20 -6.07 -6.87
C VAL A 226 10.84 -7.52 -6.59
N VAL A 227 11.78 -8.42 -6.87
CA VAL A 227 11.51 -9.87 -6.92
C VAL A 227 11.48 -10.53 -5.54
N ASP A 228 11.83 -9.79 -4.49
CA ASP A 228 11.86 -10.25 -3.10
C ASP A 228 11.36 -9.13 -2.17
N PRO A 229 10.14 -9.26 -1.62
CA PRO A 229 9.61 -8.31 -0.65
C PRO A 229 10.49 -8.15 0.60
N ASN A 230 11.17 -9.20 1.07
CA ASN A 230 12.04 -9.09 2.25
C ASN A 230 13.27 -8.24 1.96
N LEU A 231 13.83 -8.35 0.76
CA LEU A 231 14.91 -7.48 0.32
C LEU A 231 14.46 -6.02 0.29
N PHE A 232 13.24 -5.76 -0.19
CA PHE A 232 12.66 -4.42 -0.22
C PHE A 232 12.53 -3.85 1.20
N VAL A 233 11.93 -4.61 2.13
CA VAL A 233 11.78 -4.22 3.54
C VAL A 233 13.13 -3.90 4.17
N ASN A 234 14.14 -4.76 3.99
CA ASN A 234 15.50 -4.53 4.50
C ASN A 234 16.21 -3.31 3.86
N LYS A 235 15.74 -2.86 2.69
CA LYS A 235 16.23 -1.63 2.04
C LYS A 235 15.44 -0.39 2.46
N LEU A 236 14.22 -0.58 2.97
CA LEU A 236 13.33 0.49 3.39
C LEU A 236 13.58 0.89 4.84
N PHE A 237 13.66 -0.10 5.75
CA PHE A 237 13.74 0.09 7.19
C PHE A 237 15.17 0.02 7.73
N PRO A 238 15.51 0.83 8.75
CA PRO A 238 16.82 0.77 9.39
C PRO A 238 17.02 -0.56 10.13
N ALA A 239 18.25 -1.08 10.13
CA ALA A 239 18.57 -2.26 10.94
C ALA A 239 18.71 -1.94 12.44
N VAL A 240 19.05 -0.69 12.76
CA VAL A 240 19.21 -0.13 14.11
C VAL A 240 18.85 1.35 14.07
N ALA A 241 18.43 1.93 15.19
CA ALA A 241 17.97 3.33 15.29
C ALA A 241 18.91 4.39 14.67
N SER A 242 20.24 4.16 14.70
CA SER A 242 21.22 5.09 14.13
C SER A 242 21.50 4.88 12.63
N ASP A 243 20.85 3.91 11.98
CA ASP A 243 21.08 3.58 10.58
C ASP A 243 20.41 4.61 9.65
N THR A 244 21.21 5.51 9.10
CA THR A 244 20.74 6.53 8.15
C THR A 244 20.87 6.09 6.69
N THR A 245 21.11 4.81 6.41
CA THR A 245 21.39 4.33 5.04
C THR A 245 20.13 3.90 4.29
N THR A 246 19.02 3.70 5.01
CA THR A 246 17.70 3.36 4.46
C THR A 246 16.80 4.59 4.42
N PRO A 247 15.77 4.64 3.54
CA PRO A 247 14.86 5.77 3.47
C PRO A 247 14.18 6.10 4.81
N VAL A 248 13.69 5.09 5.54
CA VAL A 248 13.01 5.28 6.84
C VAL A 248 13.98 5.81 7.88
N GLY A 249 15.12 5.12 8.09
CA GLY A 249 16.10 5.52 9.09
C GLY A 249 16.71 6.89 8.82
N ALA A 250 16.90 7.26 7.54
CA ALA A 250 17.37 8.59 7.18
C ALA A 250 16.33 9.70 7.43
N ALA A 251 15.03 9.39 7.35
CA ALA A 251 13.96 10.33 7.64
C ALA A 251 13.76 10.52 9.16
N GLU A 252 13.82 9.42 9.93
CA GLU A 252 13.73 9.42 11.40
C GLU A 252 14.89 10.21 12.02
N ASN A 253 16.13 9.89 11.61
CA ASN A 253 17.33 10.57 12.11
C ASN A 253 17.40 12.05 11.69
N ALA A 254 16.70 12.44 10.63
CA ALA A 254 16.58 13.84 10.21
C ALA A 254 15.46 14.60 10.97
N GLY A 255 14.66 13.92 11.80
CA GLY A 255 13.48 14.48 12.45
C GLY A 255 12.39 14.88 11.46
N GLU A 256 12.39 14.31 10.26
CA GLU A 256 11.39 14.57 9.23
C GLU A 256 10.11 13.77 9.46
N VAL A 257 10.23 12.64 10.14
CA VAL A 257 9.15 11.79 10.63
C VAL A 257 9.36 11.54 12.12
N THR A 258 8.28 11.35 12.86
CA THR A 258 8.28 11.15 14.31
C THR A 258 7.29 10.06 14.70
N THR A 259 7.36 9.62 15.96
CA THR A 259 6.39 8.68 16.53
C THR A 259 4.95 9.19 16.54
N LYS A 260 4.72 10.50 16.30
CA LYS A 260 3.39 11.12 16.32
C LYS A 260 2.76 11.25 14.94
N ASP A 261 3.43 10.74 13.91
CA ASP A 261 3.06 10.90 12.52
C ASP A 261 2.50 9.59 11.94
N ILE A 262 1.74 9.70 10.84
CA ILE A 262 1.52 8.59 9.90
C ILE A 262 2.33 8.92 8.65
N SER A 263 3.45 8.24 8.47
CA SER A 263 4.44 8.62 7.47
C SER A 263 4.27 7.82 6.18
N THR A 264 4.16 8.50 5.04
CA THR A 264 4.09 7.84 3.73
C THR A 264 5.44 7.91 3.04
N PHE A 265 6.02 6.74 2.76
CA PHE A 265 7.14 6.60 1.85
C PHE A 265 6.58 6.33 0.46
N LEU A 266 6.51 7.39 -0.35
CA LEU A 266 5.87 7.37 -1.66
C LEU A 266 6.86 6.89 -2.73
N PHE A 267 6.55 5.76 -3.36
CA PHE A 267 7.35 5.21 -4.44
C PHE A 267 6.68 5.42 -5.80
N PRO A 268 7.46 5.57 -6.88
CA PRO A 268 6.94 5.61 -8.23
C PRO A 268 6.83 4.19 -8.81
N ASN A 269 5.67 3.78 -9.35
CA ASN A 269 5.46 2.53 -10.10
C ASN A 269 6.36 1.36 -9.68
N THR A 270 6.52 1.16 -8.38
CA THR A 270 7.36 0.14 -7.76
C THR A 270 6.42 -0.88 -7.18
N PHE A 271 6.65 -2.15 -7.44
CA PHE A 271 5.75 -3.22 -7.01
C PHE A 271 6.59 -4.41 -6.55
N LEU A 272 6.08 -5.17 -5.58
CA LEU A 272 6.82 -6.30 -5.00
C LEU A 272 6.10 -7.60 -5.31
N GLY A 273 6.85 -8.70 -5.36
CA GLY A 273 6.26 -10.03 -5.43
C GLY A 273 7.24 -11.06 -5.95
N ASN A 274 6.73 -12.25 -6.22
CA ASN A 274 7.56 -13.34 -6.73
C ASN A 274 7.28 -13.54 -8.23
N PRO A 275 8.24 -13.26 -9.13
CA PRO A 275 8.02 -13.37 -10.57
C PRO A 275 7.80 -14.83 -11.02
N ASN A 276 8.14 -15.81 -10.17
CA ASN A 276 7.99 -17.23 -10.47
C ASN A 276 6.61 -17.79 -10.11
N VAL A 277 5.75 -17.01 -9.45
CA VAL A 277 4.42 -17.47 -9.04
C VAL A 277 3.33 -16.67 -9.74
N ARG A 278 2.66 -17.33 -10.69
CA ARG A 278 1.54 -16.76 -11.44
C ARG A 278 0.42 -16.36 -10.47
N GLY A 279 0.06 -15.08 -10.43
CA GLY A 279 -0.98 -14.54 -9.53
C GLY A 279 -0.53 -14.15 -8.12
N GLN A 280 0.76 -14.30 -7.77
CA GLN A 280 1.38 -13.64 -6.59
C GLN A 280 2.12 -12.37 -7.00
N CYS A 281 1.54 -11.66 -7.97
CA CYS A 281 1.87 -10.31 -8.31
C CYS A 281 0.58 -9.49 -8.12
N CYS A 282 0.60 -8.32 -7.49
CA CYS A 282 1.79 -7.61 -6.98
C CYS A 282 1.45 -6.86 -5.70
N ILE A 283 2.35 -6.87 -4.71
CA ILE A 283 2.27 -6.03 -3.52
C ILE A 283 2.47 -4.57 -3.95
N LEU A 284 1.43 -3.76 -3.84
CA LEU A 284 1.39 -2.37 -4.30
C LEU A 284 1.70 -1.38 -3.18
N GLY A 285 1.47 -1.81 -1.95
CA GLY A 285 1.68 -1.07 -0.72
C GLY A 285 1.76 -2.04 0.45
N PHE A 286 2.14 -1.50 1.60
CA PHE A 286 1.88 -2.08 2.92
C PHE A 286 1.97 -0.99 3.98
N HIS A 287 1.20 -1.12 5.05
CA HIS A 287 1.35 -0.33 6.26
C HIS A 287 2.05 -1.16 7.34
N THR A 288 2.85 -0.51 8.18
CA THR A 288 3.59 -1.13 9.29
C THR A 288 4.15 -0.03 10.20
N TYR A 289 5.10 -0.39 11.08
CA TYR A 289 5.87 0.59 11.84
C TYR A 289 7.33 0.16 12.02
N ASP A 290 8.23 1.13 12.12
CA ASP A 290 9.55 0.91 12.71
C ASP A 290 9.48 1.05 14.22
N PHE A 291 10.28 0.27 14.93
CA PHE A 291 10.35 0.31 16.39
C PHE A 291 11.78 0.58 16.85
N GLU A 292 11.92 1.50 17.78
CA GLU A 292 13.20 1.83 18.39
C GLU A 292 13.14 1.67 19.91
N PRO A 293 14.28 1.38 20.55
CA PRO A 293 14.38 1.49 22.00
C PRO A 293 13.94 2.87 22.49
N GLY A 294 13.28 2.87 23.65
CA GLY A 294 13.02 4.11 24.37
C GLY A 294 14.30 4.78 24.87
N ASP A 295 14.17 6.06 25.21
CA ASP A 295 15.24 6.83 25.82
C ASP A 295 14.69 7.77 26.90
N ASP A 296 15.56 8.52 27.58
CA ASP A 296 15.15 9.42 28.65
C ASP A 296 14.15 10.50 28.19
N SER A 297 14.11 10.84 26.88
CA SER A 297 13.23 11.87 26.36
C SER A 297 11.77 11.43 26.28
N ASN A 298 11.51 10.12 26.17
CA ASN A 298 10.17 9.55 26.15
C ASN A 298 9.83 8.68 27.36
N GLY A 299 10.69 8.69 28.39
CA GLY A 299 10.49 7.91 29.61
C GLY A 299 10.88 6.44 29.48
N ASN A 300 11.81 6.14 28.58
CA ASN A 300 12.35 4.80 28.31
C ASN A 300 11.28 3.79 27.86
N VAL A 301 10.30 4.26 27.07
CA VAL A 301 9.26 3.41 26.45
C VAL A 301 9.55 3.20 24.96
N GLU A 302 9.17 2.04 24.42
CA GLU A 302 9.36 1.71 23.00
C GLU A 302 8.76 2.79 22.09
N LYS A 303 9.53 3.26 21.12
CA LYS A 303 9.07 4.19 20.09
C LYS A 303 8.48 3.43 18.92
N ARG A 304 7.36 3.88 18.38
CA ARG A 304 6.76 3.32 17.15
C ARG A 304 6.52 4.40 16.12
N TYR A 305 7.25 4.32 15.02
CA TYR A 305 7.13 5.21 13.86
C TYR A 305 6.22 4.54 12.84
N ILE A 306 4.96 4.95 12.82
CA ILE A 306 3.98 4.38 11.89
C ILE A 306 4.31 4.87 10.48
N ALA A 307 4.43 3.92 9.57
CA ALA A 307 4.83 4.17 8.21
C ALA A 307 4.08 3.26 7.23
N ASN A 308 3.78 3.80 6.04
CA ASN A 308 3.38 3.00 4.90
C ASN A 308 4.38 3.16 3.76
N TYR A 309 4.56 2.06 3.05
CA TYR A 309 5.04 2.08 1.68
C TYR A 309 3.81 2.14 0.77
N SER A 310 3.76 3.13 -0.11
CA SER A 310 2.70 3.20 -1.12
C SER A 310 3.27 3.55 -2.48
N SER A 311 2.89 2.78 -3.49
CA SER A 311 3.28 3.02 -4.86
C SER A 311 2.26 3.91 -5.57
N TRP A 312 2.72 4.95 -6.27
CA TRP A 312 1.92 5.58 -7.31
C TRP A 312 1.72 4.57 -8.45
N ILE A 313 0.47 4.42 -8.90
CA ILE A 313 0.11 3.45 -9.94
C ILE A 313 -0.25 4.18 -11.23
N SER A 314 0.69 4.26 -12.17
CA SER A 314 0.41 4.88 -13.46
C SER A 314 -0.72 4.15 -14.23
N PRO A 315 -1.57 4.87 -14.98
CA PRO A 315 -2.68 4.28 -15.70
C PRO A 315 -2.26 3.13 -16.63
N GLY A 316 -3.07 2.08 -16.66
CA GLY A 316 -2.86 0.92 -17.54
C GLY A 316 -1.86 -0.12 -17.00
N LEU A 317 -1.29 0.08 -15.81
CA LEU A 317 -0.44 -0.93 -15.17
C LEU A 317 -1.25 -2.05 -14.49
N PHE A 318 -2.46 -1.77 -14.00
CA PHE A 318 -3.30 -2.79 -13.33
C PHE A 318 -4.75 -2.74 -13.81
N GLY A 319 -5.46 -3.85 -13.63
CA GLY A 319 -6.90 -3.97 -13.86
C GLY A 319 -7.73 -3.47 -12.67
N ALA A 320 -9.06 -3.71 -12.72
CA ALA A 320 -10.02 -3.41 -11.65
C ALA A 320 -10.08 -1.94 -11.15
N GLY A 321 -9.52 -1.00 -11.92
CA GLY A 321 -9.49 0.42 -11.56
C GLY A 321 -8.35 0.80 -10.62
N PHE A 322 -7.39 -0.09 -10.36
CA PHE A 322 -6.23 0.20 -9.53
C PHE A 322 -5.27 1.13 -10.27
N THR A 323 -5.23 2.39 -9.85
CA THR A 323 -4.43 3.44 -10.47
C THR A 323 -4.19 4.58 -9.49
N ASP A 324 -3.37 5.56 -9.85
CA ASP A 324 -3.02 6.73 -9.07
C ASP A 324 -2.67 6.44 -7.60
N ILE A 325 -3.59 6.78 -6.69
CA ILE A 325 -3.47 6.73 -5.24
C ILE A 325 -4.18 5.54 -4.63
N THR A 326 -4.70 4.57 -5.41
CA THR A 326 -5.40 3.39 -4.86
C THR A 326 -4.59 2.73 -3.74
N ALA A 327 -3.29 2.52 -3.95
CA ALA A 327 -2.42 1.98 -2.91
C ALA A 327 -2.31 2.91 -1.70
N HIS A 328 -2.12 4.20 -1.94
CA HIS A 328 -1.95 5.16 -0.86
C HIS A 328 -3.22 5.33 0.00
N SER A 329 -4.41 5.33 -0.60
CA SER A 329 -5.66 5.39 0.18
C SER A 329 -5.88 4.13 1.01
N HIS A 330 -5.58 2.97 0.42
CA HIS A 330 -5.68 1.66 1.08
C HIS A 330 -4.80 1.63 2.32
N GLU A 331 -3.49 1.85 2.16
CA GLU A 331 -2.55 1.74 3.29
C GLU A 331 -2.82 2.77 4.39
N ILE A 332 -3.38 3.93 4.04
CA ILE A 332 -3.74 4.93 5.03
C ILE A 332 -5.02 4.53 5.78
N ALA A 333 -6.01 3.94 5.10
CA ALA A 333 -7.21 3.41 5.76
C ALA A 333 -6.85 2.29 6.74
N GLU A 334 -6.06 1.32 6.30
CA GLU A 334 -5.59 0.26 7.16
C GLU A 334 -4.70 0.79 8.30
N SER A 335 -3.83 1.79 8.05
CA SER A 335 -3.08 2.44 9.15
C SER A 335 -3.98 3.07 10.22
N PHE A 336 -5.19 3.48 9.86
CA PHE A 336 -6.15 4.06 10.81
C PHE A 336 -6.84 2.99 11.66
N ASN A 337 -7.10 1.83 11.06
CA ASN A 337 -7.83 0.73 11.67
C ASN A 337 -6.91 -0.29 12.37
N ASP A 338 -5.71 -0.49 11.85
CA ASP A 338 -4.63 -1.32 12.42
C ASP A 338 -3.24 -0.63 12.44
N PRO A 339 -3.07 0.50 13.17
CA PRO A 339 -1.81 1.24 13.24
C PRO A 339 -0.59 0.43 13.70
N PHE A 340 -0.81 -0.71 14.35
CA PHE A 340 0.25 -1.55 14.92
C PHE A 340 0.24 -2.98 14.39
N VAL A 341 -0.39 -3.23 13.24
CA VAL A 341 -0.28 -4.50 12.49
C VAL A 341 -0.45 -5.74 13.39
N VAL A 342 -1.42 -5.71 14.31
CA VAL A 342 -1.69 -6.76 15.30
C VAL A 342 -0.45 -7.22 16.11
N SER A 343 0.51 -6.33 16.35
CA SER A 343 1.81 -6.72 16.91
C SER A 343 1.79 -7.24 18.34
N ASP A 344 0.74 -6.94 19.11
CA ASP A 344 0.52 -7.48 20.45
C ASP A 344 -0.23 -8.82 20.45
N GLY A 345 -0.72 -9.28 19.29
CA GLY A 345 -1.49 -10.51 19.11
C GLY A 345 -2.87 -10.45 19.76
N VAL A 346 -3.44 -9.25 19.96
CA VAL A 346 -4.68 -9.04 20.70
C VAL A 346 -5.58 -8.00 20.04
N ARG A 347 -5.03 -6.81 19.77
CA ARG A 347 -5.77 -5.70 19.17
C ARG A 347 -5.75 -5.83 17.66
N ASN A 348 -6.87 -5.43 17.05
CA ASN A 348 -7.12 -5.48 15.61
C ASN A 348 -7.07 -6.90 15.03
N LEU A 349 -7.06 -7.92 15.90
CA LEU A 349 -7.51 -9.25 15.52
C LEU A 349 -9.00 -9.22 15.24
N THR A 350 -9.39 -9.97 14.22
CA THR A 350 -10.78 -10.21 13.84
C THR A 350 -11.06 -11.72 13.87
N PRO A 351 -12.35 -12.15 13.88
CA PRO A 351 -12.67 -13.53 13.51
C PRO A 351 -12.02 -13.88 12.17
N TRP A 352 -11.58 -15.12 11.99
CA TRP A 352 -11.13 -15.56 10.67
C TRP A 352 -12.20 -15.28 9.62
N TRP A 353 -11.79 -14.65 8.54
CA TRP A 353 -12.64 -14.25 7.44
C TRP A 353 -12.07 -14.73 6.11
N LEU A 354 -12.98 -15.01 5.17
CA LEU A 354 -12.65 -15.34 3.79
C LEU A 354 -13.27 -14.25 2.91
N SER A 355 -12.45 -13.41 2.30
CA SER A 355 -12.93 -12.36 1.42
C SER A 355 -13.47 -12.95 0.11
N PRO A 356 -14.30 -12.19 -0.64
CA PRO A 356 -14.84 -12.68 -1.91
C PRO A 356 -13.76 -13.00 -2.96
N ASN A 357 -12.55 -12.42 -2.84
CA ASN A 357 -11.42 -12.72 -3.72
C ASN A 357 -10.65 -13.99 -3.33
N GLY A 358 -11.01 -14.62 -2.20
CA GLY A 358 -10.40 -15.84 -1.67
C GLY A 358 -9.25 -15.61 -0.69
N ASN A 359 -8.99 -14.36 -0.28
CA ASN A 359 -8.02 -14.05 0.78
C ASN A 359 -8.57 -14.53 2.14
N CYS A 360 -7.71 -15.19 2.92
CA CYS A 360 -8.08 -15.75 4.21
C CYS A 360 -7.14 -15.23 5.28
N GLN A 361 -7.71 -14.52 6.25
CA GLN A 361 -6.99 -13.74 7.25
C GLN A 361 -7.81 -13.64 8.54
N ASN A 362 -7.26 -12.97 9.55
CA ASN A 362 -7.89 -12.82 10.87
C ASN A 362 -7.45 -11.54 11.60
N ASP A 363 -7.07 -10.54 10.83
CA ASP A 363 -6.71 -9.19 11.22
C ASP A 363 -7.67 -8.18 10.56
N LEU A 364 -7.57 -6.91 10.95
CA LEU A 364 -8.40 -5.82 10.49
C LEU A 364 -7.72 -5.09 9.32
N GLU A 365 -7.52 -5.82 8.23
CA GLU A 365 -7.00 -5.34 6.93
C GLU A 365 -8.23 -5.01 6.07
N ASP A 366 -8.78 -3.79 6.21
CA ASP A 366 -10.08 -3.42 5.65
C ASP A 366 -10.09 -3.33 4.13
N GLY A 367 -8.98 -2.91 3.53
CA GLY A 367 -8.83 -2.84 2.09
C GLY A 367 -8.63 -4.20 1.44
N ASP A 368 -7.94 -5.11 2.11
CA ASP A 368 -7.70 -6.50 1.65
C ASP A 368 -9.02 -7.25 1.32
N VAL A 369 -10.09 -6.91 2.03
CA VAL A 369 -11.41 -7.54 1.87
C VAL A 369 -11.99 -7.30 0.47
N VAL A 370 -11.79 -6.11 -0.11
CA VAL A 370 -12.43 -5.73 -1.37
C VAL A 370 -11.48 -5.78 -2.57
N GLU A 371 -10.21 -6.12 -2.35
CA GLU A 371 -9.23 -6.24 -3.41
C GLU A 371 -9.69 -7.14 -4.55
N GLY A 372 -9.40 -6.72 -5.78
CA GLY A 372 -9.74 -7.52 -6.97
C GLY A 372 -11.25 -7.67 -7.23
N LEU A 373 -12.12 -7.03 -6.42
CA LEU A 373 -13.53 -6.95 -6.75
C LEU A 373 -13.79 -5.95 -7.88
N PRO A 374 -14.85 -6.16 -8.69
CA PRO A 374 -15.32 -5.14 -9.60
C PRO A 374 -15.67 -3.85 -8.85
N ASN A 375 -15.24 -2.70 -9.38
CA ASN A 375 -15.47 -1.39 -8.77
C ASN A 375 -14.87 -1.27 -7.35
N ALA A 376 -13.74 -1.95 -7.09
CA ALA A 376 -13.02 -1.83 -5.83
C ALA A 376 -12.56 -0.39 -5.52
N THR A 377 -12.53 0.52 -6.50
CA THR A 377 -12.21 1.93 -6.31
C THR A 377 -13.42 2.86 -6.44
N TYR A 378 -13.34 4.03 -5.80
CA TYR A 378 -14.37 5.06 -5.77
C TYR A 378 -13.85 6.36 -6.41
N PRO A 379 -14.39 6.82 -7.56
CA PRO A 379 -13.84 7.97 -8.26
C PRO A 379 -14.12 9.29 -7.52
N VAL A 380 -13.08 10.10 -7.33
CA VAL A 380 -13.18 11.44 -6.73
C VAL A 380 -12.44 12.47 -7.60
N THR A 381 -13.16 13.46 -8.10
CA THR A 381 -12.56 14.50 -8.96
C THR A 381 -12.21 15.75 -8.16
N LEU A 382 -10.92 16.11 -8.14
CA LEU A 382 -10.39 17.27 -7.42
C LEU A 382 -9.43 18.09 -8.31
N PRO A 383 -9.23 19.38 -8.03
CA PRO A 383 -8.25 20.20 -8.74
C PRO A 383 -6.82 19.83 -8.33
N VAL A 384 -5.93 19.68 -9.31
CA VAL A 384 -4.48 19.48 -9.11
C VAL A 384 -3.73 20.61 -9.80
N THR A 385 -2.75 21.19 -9.11
CA THR A 385 -1.90 22.23 -9.68
C THR A 385 -0.48 21.71 -9.89
N VAL A 386 -0.05 21.66 -11.16
CA VAL A 386 1.32 21.27 -11.55
C VAL A 386 1.88 22.37 -12.46
N ASN A 387 3.08 22.85 -12.17
CA ASN A 387 3.74 23.90 -12.96
C ASN A 387 2.83 25.13 -13.21
N MET A 388 2.17 25.61 -12.16
CA MET A 388 1.21 26.73 -12.18
C MET A 388 -0.04 26.50 -13.06
N THR A 389 -0.27 25.28 -13.54
CA THR A 389 -1.47 24.91 -14.29
C THR A 389 -2.38 24.07 -13.41
N THR A 390 -3.62 24.52 -13.21
CA THR A 390 -4.64 23.77 -12.48
C THR A 390 -5.54 23.02 -13.44
N SER A 391 -5.69 21.72 -13.23
CA SER A 391 -6.59 20.85 -13.99
C SER A 391 -7.41 19.99 -13.04
N LEU A 392 -8.58 19.54 -13.48
CA LEU A 392 -9.32 18.49 -12.76
C LEU A 392 -8.65 17.14 -12.99
N PHE A 393 -8.50 16.37 -11.93
CA PHE A 393 -8.01 15.00 -11.95
C PHE A 393 -8.99 14.10 -11.19
N THR A 394 -9.28 12.92 -11.72
CA THR A 394 -10.09 11.92 -11.04
C THR A 394 -9.18 10.90 -10.38
N PHE A 395 -9.18 10.92 -9.06
CA PHE A 395 -8.50 9.97 -8.19
C PHE A 395 -9.37 8.72 -7.98
N HIS A 396 -8.73 7.59 -7.67
CA HIS A 396 -9.37 6.30 -7.47
C HIS A 396 -8.97 5.70 -6.11
N PRO A 397 -9.36 6.32 -4.97
CA PRO A 397 -9.22 5.66 -3.68
C PRO A 397 -9.94 4.32 -3.67
N GLN A 398 -9.41 3.36 -2.93
CA GLN A 398 -10.06 2.06 -2.74
C GLN A 398 -11.33 2.24 -1.88
N ASN A 399 -12.32 1.37 -2.03
CA ASN A 399 -13.38 1.24 -1.03
C ASN A 399 -12.84 0.39 0.12
N GLU A 400 -13.28 0.61 1.33
CA GLU A 400 -12.81 -0.16 2.48
C GLU A 400 -13.97 -0.99 3.03
N ALA A 401 -13.68 -2.19 3.55
CA ALA A 401 -14.62 -2.86 4.44
C ALA A 401 -14.76 -2.03 5.73
N LEU A 402 -15.97 -1.89 6.24
CA LEU A 402 -16.17 -1.30 7.56
C LEU A 402 -16.00 -2.38 8.64
N LEU A 403 -15.65 -1.99 9.86
CA LEU A 403 -15.58 -2.89 11.03
C LEU A 403 -16.79 -3.83 11.12
N GLN A 404 -17.99 -3.34 10.78
CA GLN A 404 -19.24 -4.11 10.80
C GLN A 404 -19.23 -5.32 9.87
N TRP A 405 -18.41 -5.33 8.82
CA TRP A 405 -18.22 -6.51 7.98
C TRP A 405 -17.62 -7.68 8.78
N PHE A 406 -16.73 -7.39 9.73
CA PHE A 406 -16.06 -8.37 10.60
C PHE A 406 -16.86 -8.74 11.86
N GLN A 407 -17.89 -7.97 12.22
CA GLN A 407 -18.65 -8.15 13.46
C GLN A 407 -19.73 -9.25 13.39
N GLU A 408 -20.05 -9.73 12.19
CA GLU A 408 -21.28 -10.48 11.89
C GLU A 408 -22.58 -9.73 12.28
N GLY A 409 -23.70 -10.11 11.67
CA GLY A 409 -25.01 -9.53 12.02
C GLY A 409 -25.31 -8.17 11.36
N SER A 410 -26.23 -7.42 11.98
CA SER A 410 -26.71 -6.14 11.44
C SER A 410 -25.68 -5.04 11.66
N SER A 411 -25.33 -4.32 10.60
CA SER A 411 -24.44 -3.17 10.69
C SER A 411 -25.10 -1.99 11.41
N ASP A 412 -24.33 -1.33 12.27
CA ASP A 412 -24.64 -0.02 12.86
C ASP A 412 -23.80 1.12 12.25
N ALA A 413 -23.07 0.86 11.17
CA ALA A 413 -22.43 1.88 10.34
C ALA A 413 -23.47 2.72 9.59
N ILE A 414 -22.99 3.71 8.84
CA ILE A 414 -23.81 4.53 7.95
C ILE A 414 -24.73 3.65 7.09
N ASP A 415 -26.02 3.95 7.09
CA ASP A 415 -27.04 3.28 6.27
C ASP A 415 -27.04 1.74 6.35
N HIS A 416 -26.55 1.17 7.47
CA HIS A 416 -26.36 -0.28 7.67
C HIS A 416 -25.37 -0.92 6.68
N ALA A 417 -24.41 -0.15 6.17
CA ALA A 417 -23.42 -0.59 5.20
C ALA A 417 -22.32 -1.48 5.81
N TYR A 418 -21.65 -2.24 4.95
CA TYR A 418 -20.45 -3.02 5.31
C TYR A 418 -19.20 -2.60 4.55
N SER A 419 -19.33 -1.64 3.62
CA SER A 419 -18.22 -1.04 2.89
C SER A 419 -18.48 0.44 2.64
N TYR A 420 -17.43 1.22 2.41
CA TYR A 420 -17.53 2.65 2.15
C TYR A 420 -16.38 3.12 1.24
N PRO A 421 -16.51 4.16 0.40
CA PRO A 421 -17.68 5.00 0.13
C PRO A 421 -18.81 4.33 -0.67
N ASN A 422 -18.52 3.25 -1.39
CA ASN A 422 -19.55 2.48 -2.08
C ASN A 422 -20.11 1.38 -1.17
N GLU A 423 -21.27 1.66 -0.60
CA GLU A 423 -22.01 0.74 0.29
C GLU A 423 -22.53 -0.52 -0.42
N GLY A 424 -22.48 -0.56 -1.75
CA GLY A 424 -22.91 -1.70 -2.56
C GLY A 424 -21.82 -2.74 -2.84
N ILE A 425 -20.56 -2.53 -2.39
CA ILE A 425 -19.46 -3.49 -2.62
C ILE A 425 -19.62 -4.71 -1.71
N LEU A 426 -19.85 -4.47 -0.41
CA LEU A 426 -20.13 -5.51 0.57
C LEU A 426 -21.57 -5.35 1.07
N THR A 427 -22.46 -6.22 0.61
CA THR A 427 -23.90 -6.14 0.94
C THR A 427 -24.31 -6.96 2.16
N SER A 428 -23.36 -7.65 2.79
CA SER A 428 -23.57 -8.52 3.95
C SER A 428 -22.26 -8.66 4.73
N PRO A 429 -22.30 -8.98 6.03
CA PRO A 429 -21.09 -9.22 6.79
C PRO A 429 -20.40 -10.50 6.31
N THR A 430 -19.16 -10.69 6.74
CA THR A 430 -18.44 -11.95 6.58
C THR A 430 -19.15 -13.09 7.32
N LYS A 431 -18.80 -14.32 6.95
CA LYS A 431 -19.16 -15.51 7.71
C LYS A 431 -17.96 -15.96 8.50
N VAL A 432 -18.16 -16.29 9.78
CA VAL A 432 -17.14 -16.87 10.63
C VAL A 432 -16.50 -18.08 9.97
N GLN A 433 -15.18 -18.02 9.89
CA GLN A 433 -14.35 -19.12 9.46
C GLN A 433 -13.65 -19.76 10.67
N LYS A 434 -13.28 -21.02 10.50
CA LYS A 434 -12.27 -21.66 11.35
C LYS A 434 -10.87 -21.13 11.01
N PRO A 435 -9.85 -21.39 11.85
CA PRO A 435 -8.48 -21.02 11.53
C PRO A 435 -8.04 -21.45 10.13
N HIS A 436 -7.39 -20.54 9.41
CA HIS A 436 -6.96 -20.73 8.01
C HIS A 436 -8.10 -21.00 7.02
N CYS A 437 -9.34 -20.68 7.40
CA CYS A 437 -10.55 -20.85 6.59
C CYS A 437 -10.75 -22.29 6.08
N LYS A 438 -10.49 -23.29 6.94
CA LYS A 438 -10.53 -24.72 6.62
C LYS A 438 -11.40 -25.55 7.54
#